data_AF-A0A519RFM9-F1
#
_entry.id   AF-A0A519RFM9-F1
#
_cell.length_a   1.000
_cell.length_b   1.000
_cell.length_c   1.000
_cell.angle_alpha   90.00
_cell.angle_beta   90.00
_cell.angle_gamma   90.00
#
_symmetry.space_group_name_H-M   'P 1'
#
loop_
_entity.id
_entity.type
_entity.pdbx_description
1 polymer ?
#
loop_
_entity_poly.entity_id
_entity_poly.type
_entity_poly.pdbx_seq_one_letter_code
_entity_poly.pdbx_strand_id
1 'polypeptide(L)'
;MRISFQIIHNYQAETLKVLGQAVHLTMQDDLYIQLDLRTALDFIKINLEKTIVDNEQLCYFEVEIDTATYDLSKYDEFINGFLSRLSSEPGFVRLVKFVDELRNEEYRKYYIEIAEIEMKLREVFSYIFYNRYGHDEVDEMNEYVVRFPAEPPKKNEYIERLENPFYYFTFNGYKDYFQKPREIPNDIKDFKDLISKIRTIGDFEALKEALEVKGLSSLKHIDFILGVKEDLDSIEKLRNCVAHNRTATPKIVGSYIKSKEKLEQQIAEFWNEEKMQTYASREINFAEQFSYERVKDILSVAEWNEYNKEVVLHDFWQTGTPSVTFNNLADLKAHLVEIADNEAAANFPSNEDDREPYERIYNGDILVEKILTEYKRELIVLEWL
;
A
#
# COMPACT_ATOMS: atom_id res chain seq x y z
N MET A 1 2.67 -29.42 -23.29
CA MET A 1 3.45 -29.18 -22.06
C MET A 1 4.72 -29.99 -22.16
N ARG A 2 5.86 -29.31 -22.03
CA ARG A 2 7.18 -29.96 -21.93
C ARG A 2 7.76 -29.79 -20.53
N ILE A 3 8.34 -30.88 -20.03
CA ILE A 3 9.07 -30.90 -18.77
C ILE A 3 10.42 -31.55 -18.99
N SER A 4 11.49 -30.90 -18.51
CA SER A 4 12.85 -31.41 -18.59
C SER A 4 13.29 -31.97 -17.25
N PHE A 5 13.89 -33.15 -17.28
CA PHE A 5 14.39 -33.86 -16.11
C PHE A 5 15.83 -34.32 -16.30
N GLN A 6 16.59 -34.37 -15.21
CA GLN A 6 17.77 -35.22 -15.12
C GLN A 6 17.51 -36.32 -14.11
N ILE A 7 17.85 -37.54 -14.48
CA ILE A 7 17.81 -38.70 -13.60
C ILE A 7 19.21 -39.29 -13.46
N ILE A 8 19.57 -39.62 -12.23
CA ILE A 8 20.74 -40.44 -11.90
C ILE A 8 20.22 -41.82 -11.52
N HIS A 9 20.76 -42.85 -12.15
CA HIS A 9 20.34 -44.24 -11.94
C HIS A 9 21.46 -45.23 -12.23
N ASN A 10 21.28 -46.49 -11.81
CA ASN A 10 22.07 -47.64 -12.24
C ASN A 10 21.15 -48.81 -12.65
N TYR A 11 20.04 -48.45 -13.31
CA TYR A 11 19.08 -49.40 -13.88
C TYR A 11 19.75 -50.51 -14.68
N GLN A 12 19.29 -51.75 -14.46
CA GLN A 12 19.71 -52.91 -15.26
C GLN A 12 18.96 -52.97 -16.60
N ALA A 13 17.78 -52.36 -16.66
CA ALA A 13 16.97 -52.25 -17.87
C ALA A 13 17.34 -50.99 -18.66
N GLU A 14 16.97 -50.98 -19.94
CA GLU A 14 17.11 -49.81 -20.81
C GLU A 14 16.34 -48.60 -20.23
N THR A 15 17.02 -47.47 -20.07
CA THR A 15 16.50 -46.25 -19.45
C THR A 15 15.19 -45.79 -20.06
N LEU A 16 15.10 -45.76 -21.39
CA LEU A 16 13.89 -45.35 -22.11
C LEU A 16 12.68 -46.22 -21.74
N LYS A 17 12.88 -47.53 -21.57
CA LYS A 17 11.82 -48.45 -21.18
C LYS A 17 11.33 -48.19 -19.76
N VAL A 18 12.25 -47.95 -18.82
CA VAL A 18 11.91 -47.62 -17.42
C VAL A 18 11.12 -46.31 -17.35
N LEU A 19 11.60 -45.27 -18.03
CA LEU A 19 10.91 -43.98 -18.12
C LEU A 19 9.54 -44.13 -18.77
N GLY A 20 9.44 -44.87 -19.88
CA GLY A 20 8.18 -45.12 -20.60
C GLY A 20 7.15 -45.87 -19.76
N GLN A 21 7.57 -46.88 -19.00
CA GLN A 21 6.71 -47.60 -18.07
C GLN A 21 6.21 -46.70 -16.94
N ALA A 22 7.09 -45.86 -16.38
CA ALA A 22 6.70 -44.90 -15.36
C ALA A 22 5.68 -43.89 -15.89
N VAL A 23 5.91 -43.27 -17.05
CA VAL A 23 4.94 -42.37 -17.69
C VAL A 23 3.62 -43.08 -17.97
N HIS A 24 3.67 -44.26 -18.60
CA HIS A 24 2.48 -45.04 -18.95
C HIS A 24 1.58 -45.34 -17.74
N LEU A 25 2.17 -45.87 -16.67
CA LEU A 25 1.42 -46.22 -15.46
C LEU A 25 0.90 -44.97 -14.74
N THR A 26 1.68 -43.87 -14.70
CA THR A 26 1.20 -42.60 -14.14
C THR A 26 0.01 -42.07 -14.93
N MET A 27 0.06 -42.09 -16.26
CA MET A 27 -1.07 -41.59 -17.06
C MET A 27 -2.31 -42.48 -16.96
N GLN A 28 -2.14 -43.80 -16.78
CA GLN A 28 -3.27 -44.71 -16.57
C GLN A 28 -3.93 -44.53 -15.20
N ASP A 29 -3.15 -44.52 -14.13
CA ASP A 29 -3.69 -44.55 -12.76
C ASP A 29 -4.09 -43.16 -12.27
N ASP A 30 -3.26 -42.15 -12.54
CA ASP A 30 -3.41 -40.82 -11.93
C ASP A 30 -4.27 -39.92 -12.82
N LEU A 31 -4.16 -40.05 -14.15
CA LEU A 31 -4.91 -39.24 -15.12
C LEU A 31 -6.11 -39.98 -15.77
N TYR A 32 -6.34 -41.26 -15.47
CA TYR A 32 -7.41 -42.10 -16.03
C TYR A 32 -7.41 -42.18 -17.58
N ILE A 33 -6.23 -42.08 -18.20
CA ILE A 33 -6.10 -42.14 -19.66
C ILE A 33 -5.75 -43.57 -20.06
N GLN A 34 -6.61 -44.20 -20.89
CA GLN A 34 -6.25 -45.46 -21.55
C GLN A 34 -5.22 -45.19 -22.65
N LEU A 35 -3.95 -45.18 -22.26
CA LEU A 35 -2.81 -45.06 -23.15
C LEU A 35 -2.11 -46.41 -23.25
N ASP A 36 -1.63 -46.81 -24.42
CA ASP A 36 -0.71 -47.95 -24.55
C ASP A 36 0.75 -47.51 -24.31
N LEU A 37 1.65 -48.46 -24.04
CA LEU A 37 3.04 -48.16 -23.71
C LEU A 37 3.81 -47.51 -24.87
N ARG A 38 3.47 -47.82 -26.13
CA ARG A 38 4.16 -47.25 -27.29
C ARG A 38 3.87 -45.76 -27.38
N THR A 39 2.61 -45.38 -27.20
CA THR A 39 2.23 -43.96 -27.14
C THR A 39 2.91 -43.23 -25.97
N ALA A 40 3.10 -43.88 -24.81
CA ALA A 40 3.83 -43.26 -23.69
C ALA A 40 5.32 -43.01 -24.01
N LEU A 41 5.95 -43.92 -24.77
CA LEU A 41 7.33 -43.76 -25.21
C LEU A 41 7.49 -42.58 -26.17
N ASP A 42 6.48 -42.30 -27.00
CA ASP A 42 6.49 -41.16 -27.92
C ASP A 42 6.49 -39.80 -27.17
N PHE A 43 6.08 -39.76 -25.90
CA PHE A 43 6.18 -38.57 -25.06
C PHE A 43 7.59 -38.32 -24.51
N ILE A 44 8.49 -39.31 -24.60
CA ILE A 44 9.81 -39.21 -23.98
C ILE A 44 10.87 -38.97 -25.04
N LYS A 45 11.63 -37.91 -24.84
CA LYS A 45 12.81 -37.60 -25.66
C LYS A 45 14.05 -37.63 -24.79
N ILE A 46 14.89 -38.65 -24.97
CA ILE A 46 16.22 -38.70 -24.35
C ILE A 46 17.17 -37.79 -25.15
N ASN A 47 17.73 -36.81 -24.47
CA ASN A 47 18.62 -35.82 -25.08
C ASN A 47 20.10 -36.12 -24.77
N LEU A 48 20.39 -36.74 -23.62
CA LEU A 48 21.73 -37.16 -23.24
C LEU A 48 21.65 -38.37 -22.32
N GLU A 49 22.53 -39.33 -22.53
CA GLU A 49 22.77 -40.43 -21.61
C GLU A 49 24.28 -40.61 -21.46
N LYS A 50 24.77 -40.57 -20.22
CA LYS A 50 26.21 -40.57 -19.93
C LYS A 50 26.50 -41.24 -18.61
N THR A 51 27.45 -42.17 -18.60
CA THR A 51 28.01 -42.71 -17.35
C THR A 51 28.79 -41.62 -16.61
N ILE A 52 28.51 -41.47 -15.31
CA ILE A 52 29.18 -40.49 -14.45
C ILE A 52 30.20 -41.14 -13.52
N VAL A 53 29.79 -41.83 -12.45
CA VAL A 53 30.65 -42.40 -11.40
C VAL A 53 30.16 -43.81 -11.08
N ASP A 54 31.06 -44.79 -10.86
CA ASP A 54 30.75 -46.11 -10.28
C ASP A 54 29.47 -46.79 -10.78
N ASN A 55 29.36 -46.98 -12.10
CA ASN A 55 28.19 -47.58 -12.78
C ASN A 55 26.88 -46.77 -12.71
N GLU A 56 26.90 -45.54 -12.20
CA GLU A 56 25.79 -44.61 -12.31
C GLU A 56 25.77 -43.93 -13.69
N GLN A 57 24.56 -43.77 -14.21
CA GLN A 57 24.23 -43.09 -15.43
C GLN A 57 23.44 -41.84 -15.12
N LEU A 58 23.82 -40.75 -15.79
CA LEU A 58 23.04 -39.52 -15.90
C LEU A 58 22.27 -39.56 -17.21
N CYS A 59 20.95 -39.47 -17.13
CA CYS A 59 20.09 -39.29 -18.29
C CYS A 59 19.36 -37.94 -18.19
N TYR A 60 19.51 -37.11 -19.23
CA TYR A 60 18.69 -35.91 -19.45
C TYR A 60 17.63 -36.24 -20.49
N PHE A 61 16.38 -36.06 -20.11
CA PHE A 61 15.23 -36.34 -20.95
C PHE A 61 14.15 -35.28 -20.80
N GLU A 62 13.27 -35.23 -21.79
CA GLU A 62 12.07 -34.40 -21.81
C GLU A 62 10.84 -35.31 -21.85
N VAL A 63 9.80 -34.91 -21.13
CA VAL A 63 8.46 -35.47 -21.24
C VAL A 63 7.58 -34.41 -21.88
N GLU A 64 7.04 -34.70 -23.06
CA GLU A 64 6.16 -33.82 -23.83
C GLU A 64 4.77 -34.43 -23.93
N ILE A 65 3.80 -33.80 -23.26
CA ILE A 65 2.41 -34.22 -23.22
C ILE A 65 1.55 -33.14 -23.88
N ASP A 66 0.71 -33.55 -24.83
CA ASP A 66 -0.21 -32.64 -25.51
C ASP A 66 -1.31 -32.14 -24.55
N THR A 67 -1.27 -30.85 -24.25
CA THR A 67 -2.22 -30.18 -23.35
C THR A 67 -3.62 -30.04 -23.95
N ALA A 68 -3.77 -30.18 -25.27
CA ALA A 68 -5.08 -30.15 -25.92
C ALA A 68 -5.82 -31.48 -25.76
N THR A 69 -5.08 -32.58 -25.59
CA THR A 69 -5.63 -33.94 -25.53
C THR A 69 -5.85 -34.41 -24.10
N TYR A 70 -5.05 -33.94 -23.13
CA TYR A 70 -5.05 -34.47 -21.77
C TYR A 70 -5.40 -33.41 -20.72
N ASP A 71 -6.21 -33.80 -19.74
CA ASP A 71 -6.55 -32.97 -18.59
C ASP A 71 -5.36 -32.86 -17.63
N LEU A 72 -4.81 -31.65 -17.52
CA LEU A 72 -3.69 -31.34 -16.63
C LEU A 72 -4.15 -30.70 -15.31
N SER A 73 -5.45 -30.70 -15.00
CA SER A 73 -5.94 -30.33 -13.65
C SER A 73 -5.29 -31.17 -12.54
N LYS A 74 -4.84 -32.38 -12.89
CA LYS A 74 -4.14 -33.34 -12.04
C LYS A 74 -2.62 -33.34 -12.22
N TYR A 75 -2.04 -32.25 -12.73
CA TYR A 75 -0.61 -32.15 -13.00
C TYR A 75 0.27 -32.54 -11.81
N ASP A 76 -0.08 -32.09 -10.60
CA ASP A 76 0.67 -32.42 -9.39
C ASP A 76 0.57 -33.91 -9.02
N GLU A 77 -0.58 -34.54 -9.27
CA GLU A 77 -0.75 -36.00 -9.13
C GLU A 77 0.16 -36.74 -10.11
N PHE A 78 0.21 -36.29 -11.37
CA PHE A 78 1.12 -36.85 -12.38
C PHE A 78 2.59 -36.76 -11.95
N ILE A 79 3.08 -35.59 -11.51
CA ILE A 79 4.48 -35.43 -11.11
C ILE A 79 4.83 -36.30 -9.91
N ASN A 80 3.95 -36.34 -8.91
CA ASN A 80 4.16 -37.15 -7.72
C ASN A 80 4.10 -38.65 -8.05
N GLY A 81 3.15 -39.07 -8.88
CA GLY A 81 3.02 -40.43 -9.36
C GLY A 81 4.20 -40.89 -10.20
N PHE A 82 4.72 -40.02 -11.07
CA PHE A 82 5.88 -40.31 -11.90
C PHE A 82 7.15 -40.46 -11.04
N LEU A 83 7.37 -39.54 -10.11
CA LEU A 83 8.48 -39.63 -9.15
C LEU A 83 8.38 -40.90 -8.29
N SER A 84 7.18 -41.20 -7.77
CA SER A 84 6.96 -42.39 -6.93
C SER A 84 7.31 -43.67 -7.68
N ARG A 85 6.89 -43.80 -8.94
CA ARG A 85 7.18 -44.97 -9.77
C ARG A 85 8.66 -45.09 -10.06
N LEU A 86 9.31 -44.02 -10.52
CA LEU A 86 10.76 -44.03 -10.74
C LEU A 86 11.54 -44.35 -9.47
N SER A 87 11.14 -43.81 -8.32
CA SER A 87 11.81 -44.07 -7.04
C SER A 87 11.64 -45.50 -6.52
N SER A 88 10.65 -46.22 -7.03
CA SER A 88 10.40 -47.63 -6.69
C SER A 88 11.21 -48.58 -7.55
N GLU A 89 11.77 -48.12 -8.67
CA GLU A 89 12.56 -48.94 -9.59
C GLU A 89 13.95 -49.26 -9.00
N PRO A 90 14.37 -50.54 -9.00
CA PRO A 90 15.70 -50.92 -8.55
C PRO A 90 16.77 -50.17 -9.33
N GLY A 91 17.51 -49.33 -8.62
CA GLY A 91 18.60 -48.55 -9.15
C GLY A 91 18.30 -47.08 -9.44
N PHE A 92 17.15 -46.58 -9.00
CA PHE A 92 16.93 -45.14 -8.91
C PHE A 92 17.87 -44.51 -7.87
N VAL A 93 18.52 -43.40 -8.23
CA VAL A 93 19.33 -42.61 -7.30
C VAL A 93 18.68 -41.26 -7.05
N ARG A 94 18.38 -40.50 -8.11
CA ARG A 94 17.82 -39.14 -7.98
C ARG A 94 17.11 -38.68 -9.24
N LEU A 95 16.04 -37.92 -9.06
CA LEU A 95 15.39 -37.13 -10.13
C LEU A 95 15.48 -35.65 -9.80
N VAL A 96 15.79 -34.81 -10.80
CA VAL A 96 15.77 -33.35 -10.69
C VAL A 96 14.98 -32.78 -11.87
N LYS A 97 14.00 -31.93 -11.57
CA LYS A 97 13.18 -31.22 -12.55
C LYS A 97 13.80 -29.85 -12.85
N PHE A 98 13.79 -29.43 -14.11
CA PHE A 98 14.38 -28.16 -14.57
C PHE A 98 13.36 -27.26 -15.27
N VAL A 99 13.07 -27.54 -16.54
CA VAL A 99 12.06 -26.80 -17.31
C VAL A 99 10.70 -27.42 -17.02
N ASP A 100 9.70 -26.58 -16.77
CA ASP A 100 8.32 -26.98 -16.52
C ASP A 100 7.41 -25.90 -17.13
N GLU A 101 6.97 -26.11 -18.37
CA GLU A 101 6.21 -25.10 -19.11
C GLU A 101 4.89 -24.75 -18.43
N LEU A 102 4.19 -25.75 -17.89
CA LEU A 102 2.91 -25.53 -17.23
C LEU A 102 3.08 -24.69 -15.96
N ARG A 103 4.09 -25.01 -15.15
CA ARG A 103 4.38 -24.21 -13.95
C ARG A 103 4.88 -22.82 -14.30
N ASN A 104 5.65 -22.67 -15.38
CA ASN A 104 6.10 -21.35 -15.83
C ASN A 104 4.92 -20.45 -16.24
N GLU A 105 3.91 -21.00 -16.91
CA GLU A 105 2.69 -20.27 -17.24
C GLU A 105 1.92 -19.84 -15.99
N GLU A 106 1.80 -20.72 -15.00
CA GLU A 106 1.21 -20.41 -13.69
C GLU A 106 1.99 -19.29 -12.96
N TYR A 107 3.31 -19.41 -12.89
CA TYR A 107 4.18 -18.41 -12.26
C TYR A 107 4.15 -17.06 -12.96
N ARG A 108 3.96 -17.03 -14.29
CA ARG A 108 3.76 -15.79 -15.02
C ARG A 108 2.49 -15.06 -14.59
N LYS A 109 1.39 -15.79 -14.33
CA LYS A 109 0.15 -15.20 -13.81
C LYS A 109 0.38 -14.59 -12.43
N TYR A 110 0.97 -15.36 -11.51
CA TYR A 110 1.29 -14.85 -10.17
C TYR A 110 2.26 -13.68 -10.19
N TYR A 111 3.26 -13.68 -11.08
CA TYR A 111 4.16 -12.55 -11.24
C TYR A 111 3.42 -11.26 -11.58
N ILE A 112 2.49 -11.30 -12.54
CA ILE A 112 1.68 -10.14 -12.93
C ILE A 112 0.83 -9.67 -11.75
N GLU A 113 0.11 -10.59 -11.10
CA GLU A 113 -0.75 -10.25 -9.97
C GLU A 113 0.03 -9.64 -8.78
N ILE A 114 1.20 -10.20 -8.46
CA ILE A 114 2.08 -9.68 -7.40
C ILE A 114 2.59 -8.29 -7.76
N ALA A 115 3.00 -8.06 -9.02
CA ALA A 115 3.45 -6.75 -9.48
C ALA A 115 2.34 -5.69 -9.39
N GLU A 116 1.10 -6.04 -9.75
CA GLU A 116 -0.06 -5.14 -9.63
C GLU A 116 -0.34 -4.75 -8.17
N ILE A 117 -0.34 -5.72 -7.26
CA ILE A 117 -0.51 -5.48 -5.82
C ILE A 117 0.62 -4.58 -5.29
N GLU A 118 1.85 -4.86 -5.69
CA GLU A 118 3.02 -4.08 -5.29
C GLU A 118 2.90 -2.61 -5.74
N MET A 119 2.44 -2.37 -6.97
CA MET A 119 2.21 -1.02 -7.48
C MET A 119 1.11 -0.29 -6.72
N LYS A 120 -0.02 -0.95 -6.42
CA LYS A 120 -1.11 -0.37 -5.61
C LYS A 120 -0.64 -0.02 -4.19
N LEU A 121 0.18 -0.87 -3.57
CA LEU A 121 0.77 -0.58 -2.27
C LEU A 121 1.73 0.61 -2.32
N ARG A 122 2.61 0.65 -3.32
CA ARG A 122 3.52 1.79 -3.53
C ARG A 122 2.76 3.09 -3.70
N GLU A 123 1.65 3.08 -4.43
CA GLU A 123 0.77 4.24 -4.59
C GLU A 123 0.28 4.76 -3.22
N VAL A 124 -0.27 3.86 -2.39
CA VAL A 124 -0.78 4.23 -1.05
C VAL A 124 0.34 4.70 -0.14
N PHE A 125 1.47 3.99 -0.07
CA PHE A 125 2.60 4.38 0.78
C PHE A 125 3.20 5.70 0.34
N SER A 126 3.35 5.92 -0.96
CA SER A 126 3.82 7.20 -1.50
C SER A 126 2.87 8.33 -1.08
N TYR A 127 1.56 8.12 -1.20
CA TYR A 127 0.58 9.11 -0.78
C TYR A 127 0.65 9.44 0.71
N ILE A 128 0.66 8.42 1.58
CA ILE A 128 0.75 8.60 3.03
C ILE A 128 2.00 9.42 3.39
N PHE A 129 3.14 9.07 2.79
CA PHE A 129 4.40 9.71 3.13
C PHE A 129 4.52 11.09 2.53
N TYR A 130 4.09 11.34 1.29
CA TYR A 130 4.08 12.69 0.72
C TYR A 130 3.06 13.62 1.39
N ASN A 131 1.97 13.08 1.94
CA ASN A 131 1.02 13.85 2.73
C ASN A 131 1.66 14.32 4.05
N ARG A 132 2.48 13.48 4.68
CA ARG A 132 3.13 13.80 5.95
C ARG A 132 4.45 14.58 5.81
N TYR A 133 5.28 14.18 4.85
CA TYR A 133 6.65 14.60 4.64
C TYR A 133 6.73 15.20 3.23
N GLY A 134 7.36 16.36 3.08
CA GLY A 134 7.56 16.95 1.75
C GLY A 134 8.30 15.99 0.82
N HIS A 135 8.25 16.23 -0.50
CA HIS A 135 8.86 15.32 -1.48
C HIS A 135 10.35 15.03 -1.21
N ASP A 136 11.11 16.05 -0.83
CA ASP A 136 12.53 15.93 -0.48
C ASP A 136 12.78 15.02 0.73
N GLU A 137 11.92 15.10 1.75
CA GLU A 137 12.04 14.30 2.98
C GLU A 137 11.71 12.81 2.73
N VAL A 138 10.76 12.54 1.82
CA VAL A 138 10.40 11.19 1.43
C VAL A 138 11.55 10.52 0.68
N ASP A 139 12.21 11.21 -0.23
CA ASP A 139 13.33 10.63 -0.99
C ASP A 139 14.53 10.26 -0.11
N GLU A 140 14.70 10.96 1.02
CA GLU A 140 15.78 10.72 1.98
C GLU A 140 15.44 9.66 3.04
N MET A 141 14.14 9.40 3.28
CA MET A 141 13.65 8.41 4.25
C MET A 141 14.27 8.57 5.66
N ASN A 142 14.50 9.82 6.09
CA ASN A 142 15.25 10.11 7.32
C ASN A 142 14.54 9.68 8.60
N GLU A 143 13.21 9.63 8.59
CA GLU A 143 12.39 9.42 9.79
C GLU A 143 12.41 7.96 10.28
N TYR A 144 12.88 7.02 9.45
CA TYR A 144 12.77 5.59 9.69
C TYR A 144 14.04 4.84 9.31
N VAL A 145 14.23 3.65 9.89
CA VAL A 145 15.38 2.79 9.59
C VAL A 145 15.06 1.94 8.35
N VAL A 146 15.54 2.38 7.18
CA VAL A 146 15.40 1.60 5.94
C VAL A 146 16.57 0.63 5.78
N ARG A 147 16.26 -0.61 5.41
CA ARG A 147 17.23 -1.55 4.84
C ARG A 147 16.83 -1.86 3.41
N PHE A 148 17.56 -1.28 2.47
CA PHE A 148 17.41 -1.64 1.07
C PHE A 148 18.13 -2.97 0.79
N PRO A 149 17.57 -3.83 -0.08
CA PRO A 149 18.22 -5.07 -0.49
C PRO A 149 19.49 -4.83 -1.34
N ALA A 150 19.59 -3.65 -1.96
CA ALA A 150 20.74 -3.17 -2.71
C ALA A 150 20.95 -1.67 -2.41
N GLU A 151 22.04 -1.07 -2.90
CA GLU A 151 22.26 0.37 -2.74
C GLU A 151 21.11 1.13 -3.44
N PRO A 152 20.37 2.00 -2.72
CA PRO A 152 19.28 2.76 -3.32
C PRO A 152 19.84 3.80 -4.31
N PRO A 153 19.09 4.17 -5.36
CA PRO A 153 19.47 5.25 -6.25
C PRO A 153 19.63 6.58 -5.51
N LYS A 154 20.39 7.48 -6.13
CA LYS A 154 20.49 8.87 -5.70
C LYS A 154 19.20 9.62 -6.07
N LYS A 155 18.92 10.72 -5.37
CA LYS A 155 17.75 11.57 -5.60
C LYS A 155 17.49 11.93 -7.07
N ASN A 156 18.52 12.36 -7.81
CA ASN A 156 18.37 12.69 -9.23
C ASN A 156 17.94 11.49 -10.08
N GLU A 157 18.36 10.27 -9.71
CA GLU A 157 18.01 9.05 -10.42
C GLU A 157 16.54 8.65 -10.17
N TYR A 158 15.99 8.91 -8.98
CA TYR A 158 14.56 8.74 -8.72
C TYR A 158 13.72 9.63 -9.64
N ILE A 159 14.09 10.90 -9.76
CA ILE A 159 13.40 11.86 -10.64
C ILE A 159 13.48 11.42 -12.10
N GLU A 160 14.67 11.03 -12.58
CA GLU A 160 14.86 10.56 -13.95
C GLU A 160 14.05 9.29 -14.28
N ARG A 161 13.85 8.41 -13.29
CA ARG A 161 13.10 7.16 -13.44
C ARG A 161 11.60 7.28 -13.14
N LEU A 162 11.15 8.43 -12.62
CA LEU A 162 9.79 8.63 -12.11
C LEU A 162 9.45 7.67 -10.96
N GLU A 163 10.42 7.45 -10.09
CA GLU A 163 10.34 6.53 -8.95
C GLU A 163 10.55 7.28 -7.63
N ASN A 164 10.36 6.58 -6.53
CA ASN A 164 10.73 7.03 -5.18
C ASN A 164 11.29 5.84 -4.39
N PRO A 165 11.71 6.01 -3.12
CA PRO A 165 12.34 4.93 -2.36
C PRO A 165 11.50 3.65 -2.22
N PHE A 166 10.17 3.73 -2.25
CA PHE A 166 9.30 2.55 -2.12
C PHE A 166 9.44 1.58 -3.30
N TYR A 167 9.95 2.02 -4.46
CA TYR A 167 10.24 1.12 -5.59
C TYR A 167 11.34 0.09 -5.30
N TYR A 168 12.15 0.36 -4.27
CA TYR A 168 13.33 -0.43 -3.92
C TYR A 168 13.10 -1.30 -2.69
N PHE A 169 11.85 -1.37 -2.21
CA PHE A 169 11.46 -2.19 -1.07
C PHE A 169 10.96 -3.55 -1.55
N THR A 170 11.25 -4.58 -0.77
CA THR A 170 10.53 -5.85 -0.85
C THR A 170 9.27 -5.78 0.02
N PHE A 171 8.38 -6.77 -0.08
CA PHE A 171 7.23 -6.86 0.82
C PHE A 171 7.65 -6.94 2.30
N ASN A 172 8.76 -7.65 2.58
CA ASN A 172 9.38 -7.65 3.90
C ASN A 172 9.94 -6.26 4.28
N GLY A 173 10.49 -5.52 3.31
CA GLY A 173 10.95 -4.15 3.50
C GLY A 173 9.84 -3.25 4.06
N TYR A 174 8.63 -3.30 3.49
CA TYR A 174 7.47 -2.57 4.01
C TYR A 174 7.13 -3.00 5.45
N LYS A 175 7.08 -4.32 5.71
CA LYS A 175 6.77 -4.87 7.04
C LYS A 175 7.74 -4.42 8.14
N ASP A 176 9.02 -4.36 7.82
CA ASP A 176 10.08 -4.01 8.77
C ASP A 176 10.19 -2.49 8.96
N TYR A 177 9.92 -1.72 7.91
CA TYR A 177 10.05 -0.27 7.89
C TYR A 177 9.04 0.45 8.78
N PHE A 178 7.79 -0.02 8.80
CA PHE A 178 6.71 0.67 9.50
C PHE A 178 6.63 0.39 11.00
N GLN A 179 7.66 -0.21 11.60
CA GLN A 179 7.56 -0.66 12.99
C GLN A 179 7.56 0.49 13.99
N LYS A 180 8.50 1.44 13.86
CA LYS A 180 8.54 2.69 14.64
C LYS A 180 9.37 3.75 13.90
N PRO A 181 9.02 5.05 14.02
CA PRO A 181 9.94 6.13 13.71
C PRO A 181 11.25 5.93 14.50
N ARG A 182 12.34 6.52 14.02
CA ARG A 182 13.61 6.52 14.77
C ARG A 182 13.44 7.21 16.12
N GLU A 183 14.31 6.89 17.07
CA GLU A 183 14.39 7.65 18.32
C GLU A 183 15.20 8.95 18.14
N ILE A 184 16.01 9.01 17.08
CA ILE A 184 16.90 10.13 16.78
C ILE A 184 16.96 10.32 15.24
N PRO A 185 17.00 11.56 14.72
CA PRO A 185 17.12 11.83 13.29
C PRO A 185 18.33 11.17 12.62
N ASN A 186 18.19 10.86 11.33
CA ASN A 186 19.14 10.05 10.55
C ASN A 186 20.52 10.70 10.36
N ASP A 187 20.57 12.02 10.42
CA ASP A 187 21.79 12.81 10.31
C ASP A 187 22.60 12.84 11.63
N ILE A 188 22.10 12.19 12.68
CA ILE A 188 22.80 12.00 13.96
C ILE A 188 23.31 10.57 14.06
N LYS A 189 24.59 10.39 13.77
CA LYS A 189 25.19 9.04 13.66
C LYS A 189 25.47 8.41 15.02
N ASP A 190 25.82 9.21 16.02
CA ASP A 190 26.15 8.77 17.36
C ASP A 190 25.92 9.86 18.41
N PHE A 191 26.19 9.52 19.67
CA PHE A 191 26.05 10.46 20.78
C PHE A 191 27.01 11.67 20.68
N LYS A 192 28.18 11.54 20.05
CA LYS A 192 29.10 12.67 19.88
C LYS A 192 28.54 13.66 18.86
N ASP A 193 27.93 13.16 17.81
CA ASP A 193 27.25 13.95 16.78
C ASP A 193 26.06 14.71 17.37
N LEU A 194 25.27 14.04 18.23
CA LEU A 194 24.20 14.66 19.00
C LEU A 194 24.72 15.81 19.87
N ILE A 195 25.79 15.57 20.64
CA ILE A 195 26.41 16.60 21.48
C ILE A 195 26.98 17.74 20.62
N SER A 196 27.51 17.44 19.43
CA SER A 196 27.97 18.46 18.49
C SER A 196 26.82 19.35 18.04
N LYS A 197 25.70 18.76 17.60
CA LYS A 197 24.48 19.48 17.20
C LYS A 197 23.94 20.36 18.32
N ILE A 198 23.83 19.83 19.54
CA ILE A 198 23.40 20.59 20.72
C ILE A 198 24.30 21.80 20.98
N ARG A 199 25.62 21.67 20.73
CA ARG A 199 26.57 22.77 20.93
C ARG A 199 26.56 23.81 19.80
N THR A 200 26.22 23.39 18.58
CA THR A 200 26.21 24.28 17.41
C THR A 200 24.89 25.01 17.22
N ILE A 201 23.76 24.41 17.59
CA ILE A 201 22.46 25.04 17.50
C ILE A 201 22.24 25.85 18.77
N GLY A 202 22.47 27.17 18.67
CA GLY A 202 22.39 28.10 19.80
C GLY A 202 20.98 28.48 20.24
N ASP A 203 19.96 28.02 19.51
CA ASP A 203 18.55 28.29 19.78
C ASP A 203 17.81 27.00 20.18
N PHE A 204 17.02 27.06 21.25
CA PHE A 204 16.34 25.90 21.78
C PHE A 204 15.25 25.38 20.84
N GLU A 205 14.49 26.26 20.19
CA GLU A 205 13.43 25.82 19.28
C GLU A 205 14.02 25.21 18.01
N ALA A 206 15.08 25.79 17.45
CA ALA A 206 15.81 25.18 16.34
C ALA A 206 16.43 23.82 16.72
N LEU A 207 16.92 23.66 17.95
CA LEU A 207 17.45 22.39 18.43
C LEU A 207 16.34 21.35 18.62
N LYS A 208 15.20 21.77 19.18
CA LYS A 208 14.03 20.93 19.36
C LYS A 208 13.50 20.45 18.01
N GLU A 209 13.34 21.35 17.04
CA GLU A 209 12.94 21.00 15.67
C GLU A 209 13.96 20.05 15.01
N ALA A 210 15.26 20.30 15.19
CA ALA A 210 16.31 19.44 14.64
C ALA A 210 16.44 18.06 15.32
N LEU A 211 15.78 17.85 16.45
CA LEU A 211 15.75 16.57 17.19
C LEU A 211 14.36 15.91 17.18
N GLU A 212 13.34 16.62 16.71
CA GLU A 212 11.97 16.13 16.68
C GLU A 212 11.82 15.08 15.59
N VAL A 213 11.55 13.84 16.00
CA VAL A 213 11.15 12.78 15.07
C VAL A 213 9.64 12.92 14.86
N LYS A 214 9.27 13.22 13.62
CA LYS A 214 7.93 13.67 13.26
C LYS A 214 6.93 12.53 13.18
N GLY A 215 7.36 11.36 12.73
CA GLY A 215 6.52 10.16 12.56
C GLY A 215 5.24 10.38 11.74
N LEU A 216 4.48 9.32 11.51
CA LEU A 216 3.11 9.47 11.00
C LEU A 216 2.21 9.95 12.14
N SER A 217 1.36 10.94 11.87
CA SER A 217 0.41 11.51 12.84
C SER A 217 -1.04 11.09 12.58
N SER A 218 -1.37 10.74 11.34
CA SER A 218 -2.71 10.26 10.97
C SER A 218 -2.93 8.83 11.47
N LEU A 219 -3.83 8.65 12.44
CA LEU A 219 -4.23 7.33 12.96
C LEU A 219 -4.69 6.42 11.83
N LYS A 220 -5.47 6.93 10.88
CA LYS A 220 -5.92 6.18 9.70
C LYS A 220 -4.74 5.63 8.89
N HIS A 221 -3.72 6.46 8.65
CA HIS A 221 -2.55 6.03 7.87
C HIS A 221 -1.75 4.97 8.64
N ILE A 222 -1.64 5.13 9.95
CA ILE A 222 -1.01 4.14 10.84
C ILE A 222 -1.80 2.82 10.82
N ASP A 223 -3.12 2.88 10.94
CA ASP A 223 -4.01 1.71 10.97
C ASP A 223 -3.96 0.94 9.66
N PHE A 224 -3.96 1.63 8.52
CA PHE A 224 -3.77 1.00 7.21
C PHE A 224 -2.43 0.25 7.16
N ILE A 225 -1.34 0.94 7.51
CA ILE A 225 0.01 0.38 7.48
C ILE A 225 0.15 -0.85 8.38
N LEU A 226 -0.42 -0.80 9.60
CA LEU A 226 -0.43 -1.94 10.51
C LEU A 226 -1.33 -3.06 9.99
N GLY A 227 -2.46 -2.71 9.40
CA GLY A 227 -3.46 -3.65 8.89
C GLY A 227 -2.99 -4.49 7.71
N VAL A 228 -2.17 -3.91 6.82
CA VAL A 228 -1.64 -4.65 5.65
C VAL A 228 -0.49 -5.59 6.02
N LYS A 229 0.18 -5.35 7.15
CA LYS A 229 1.43 -6.00 7.55
C LYS A 229 1.36 -7.53 7.57
N GLU A 230 0.27 -8.08 8.07
CA GLU A 230 0.09 -9.53 8.20
C GLU A 230 -0.03 -10.23 6.84
N ASP A 231 -0.57 -9.52 5.85
CA ASP A 231 -0.85 -10.05 4.53
C ASP A 231 0.39 -10.06 3.63
N LEU A 232 1.32 -9.11 3.83
CA LEU A 232 2.57 -9.02 3.06
C LEU A 232 3.44 -10.28 3.16
N ASP A 233 3.44 -10.98 4.30
CA ASP A 233 4.21 -12.22 4.49
C ASP A 233 3.78 -13.34 3.53
N SER A 234 2.47 -13.45 3.27
CA SER A 234 1.91 -14.44 2.36
C SER A 234 2.28 -14.10 0.91
N ILE A 235 2.23 -12.82 0.55
CA ILE A 235 2.61 -12.33 -0.78
C ILE A 235 4.10 -12.59 -1.05
N GLU A 236 4.97 -12.26 -0.09
CA GLU A 236 6.42 -12.45 -0.20
C GLU A 236 6.80 -13.93 -0.35
N LYS A 237 6.13 -14.83 0.37
CA LYS A 237 6.38 -16.28 0.25
C LYS A 237 6.13 -16.79 -1.17
N LEU A 238 4.99 -16.41 -1.77
CA LEU A 238 4.71 -16.81 -3.16
C LEU A 238 5.65 -16.10 -4.15
N ARG A 239 5.92 -14.80 -3.95
CA ARG A 239 6.88 -14.03 -4.75
C ARG A 239 8.25 -14.71 -4.81
N ASN A 240 8.74 -15.22 -3.68
CA ASN A 240 10.00 -15.94 -3.62
C ASN A 240 9.96 -17.32 -4.29
N CYS A 241 8.81 -18.01 -4.27
CA CYS A 241 8.62 -19.21 -5.07
C CYS A 241 8.73 -18.90 -6.58
N VAL A 242 8.00 -17.88 -7.03
CA VAL A 242 7.98 -17.42 -8.43
C VAL A 242 9.37 -16.95 -8.89
N ALA A 243 10.00 -16.05 -8.14
CA ALA A 243 11.30 -15.46 -8.50
C ALA A 243 12.44 -16.49 -8.59
N HIS A 244 12.33 -17.61 -7.86
CA HIS A 244 13.35 -18.66 -7.82
C HIS A 244 12.92 -19.96 -8.49
N ASN A 245 11.80 -19.96 -9.22
CA ASN A 245 11.20 -21.15 -9.84
C ASN A 245 11.09 -22.34 -8.88
N ARG A 246 10.73 -22.09 -7.62
CA ARG A 246 10.52 -23.12 -6.59
C ARG A 246 9.06 -23.48 -6.50
N THR A 247 8.77 -24.77 -6.35
CA THR A 247 7.40 -25.27 -6.15
C THR A 247 6.68 -24.52 -5.03
N ALA A 248 5.54 -23.90 -5.36
CA ALA A 248 4.64 -23.30 -4.40
C ALA A 248 3.68 -24.37 -3.88
N THR A 249 3.69 -24.62 -2.57
CA THR A 249 2.79 -25.61 -1.99
C THR A 249 1.33 -25.11 -1.99
N PRO A 250 0.32 -25.99 -1.98
CA PRO A 250 -1.09 -25.57 -1.89
C PRO A 250 -1.37 -24.65 -0.69
N LYS A 251 -0.62 -24.82 0.41
CA LYS A 251 -0.69 -23.95 1.58
C LYS A 251 -0.20 -22.53 1.25
N ILE A 252 0.92 -22.38 0.54
CA ILE A 252 1.46 -21.07 0.14
C ILE A 252 0.47 -20.38 -0.81
N VAL A 253 -0.02 -21.10 -1.82
CA VAL A 253 -1.00 -20.57 -2.79
C VAL A 253 -2.30 -20.14 -2.09
N GLY A 254 -2.85 -21.00 -1.21
CA GLY A 254 -4.07 -20.69 -0.47
C GLY A 254 -3.92 -19.51 0.49
N SER A 255 -2.76 -19.37 1.15
CA SER A 255 -2.45 -18.19 1.97
C SER A 255 -2.31 -16.92 1.13
N TYR A 256 -1.67 -17.00 -0.05
CA TYR A 256 -1.55 -15.89 -0.98
C TYR A 256 -2.91 -15.38 -1.45
N ILE A 257 -3.80 -16.26 -1.91
CA ILE A 257 -5.12 -15.87 -2.44
C ILE A 257 -5.91 -15.07 -1.39
N LYS A 258 -5.97 -15.58 -0.15
CA LYS A 258 -6.67 -14.91 0.95
C LYS A 258 -6.06 -13.54 1.29
N SER A 259 -4.73 -13.48 1.38
CA SER A 259 -4.03 -12.23 1.69
C SER A 259 -4.15 -11.22 0.56
N LYS A 260 -4.14 -11.66 -0.71
CA LYS A 260 -4.40 -10.80 -1.87
C LYS A 260 -5.77 -10.15 -1.78
N GLU A 261 -6.83 -10.94 -1.61
CA GLU A 261 -8.21 -10.42 -1.53
C GLU A 261 -8.37 -9.39 -0.40
N LYS A 262 -7.84 -9.72 0.78
CA LYS A 262 -7.88 -8.83 1.95
C LYS A 262 -7.09 -7.53 1.71
N LEU A 263 -5.90 -7.63 1.12
CA LEU A 263 -5.05 -6.48 0.83
C LEU A 263 -5.68 -5.56 -0.22
N GLU A 264 -6.29 -6.11 -1.27
CA GLU A 264 -7.01 -5.34 -2.27
C GLU A 264 -8.23 -4.62 -1.68
N GLN A 265 -8.94 -5.28 -0.76
CA GLN A 265 -10.03 -4.66 -0.01
C GLN A 265 -9.52 -3.48 0.84
N GLN A 266 -8.46 -3.68 1.63
CA GLN A 266 -7.89 -2.63 2.48
C GLN A 266 -7.41 -1.41 1.66
N ILE A 267 -6.80 -1.65 0.50
CA ILE A 267 -6.38 -0.58 -0.41
C ILE A 267 -7.60 0.18 -0.97
N ALA A 268 -8.65 -0.53 -1.36
CA ALA A 268 -9.86 0.11 -1.86
C ALA A 268 -10.57 0.95 -0.78
N GLU A 269 -10.67 0.42 0.43
CA GLU A 269 -11.23 1.11 1.60
C GLU A 269 -10.44 2.38 1.91
N PHE A 270 -9.11 2.28 1.97
CA PHE A 270 -8.23 3.43 2.17
C PHE A 270 -8.53 4.58 1.20
N TRP A 271 -8.57 4.28 -0.11
CA TRP A 271 -8.82 5.28 -1.13
C TRP A 271 -10.25 5.83 -1.13
N ASN A 272 -11.25 5.00 -0.83
CA ASN A 272 -12.63 5.45 -0.72
C ASN A 272 -12.77 6.47 0.42
N GLU A 273 -12.15 6.19 1.57
CA GLU A 273 -12.14 7.12 2.70
C GLU A 273 -11.39 8.43 2.38
N GLU A 274 -10.21 8.36 1.72
CA GLU A 274 -9.46 9.56 1.31
C GLU A 274 -10.27 10.43 0.34
N LYS A 275 -10.97 9.78 -0.61
CA LYS A 275 -11.87 10.48 -1.55
C LYS A 275 -13.02 11.15 -0.81
N MET A 276 -13.70 10.46 0.10
CA MET A 276 -14.81 11.03 0.86
C MET A 276 -14.38 12.27 1.66
N GLN A 277 -13.22 12.26 2.30
CA GLN A 277 -12.68 13.43 3.01
C GLN A 277 -12.35 14.58 2.05
N THR A 278 -11.84 14.28 0.86
CA THR A 278 -11.54 15.29 -0.16
C THR A 278 -12.81 15.88 -0.77
N TYR A 279 -13.86 15.09 -0.97
CA TYR A 279 -15.15 15.59 -1.45
C TYR A 279 -15.85 16.44 -0.41
N ALA A 280 -15.87 16.02 0.85
CA ALA A 280 -16.41 16.82 1.95
C ALA A 280 -15.70 18.18 2.13
N SER A 281 -14.42 18.29 1.74
CA SER A 281 -13.66 19.56 1.78
C SER A 281 -13.71 20.37 0.47
N ARG A 282 -14.29 19.83 -0.60
CA ARG A 282 -14.40 20.48 -1.93
C ARG A 282 -15.81 20.79 -2.37
N GLU A 283 -16.83 20.14 -1.82
CA GLU A 283 -18.18 20.65 -1.98
C GLU A 283 -18.21 22.02 -1.32
N ILE A 284 -18.57 23.03 -2.12
CA ILE A 284 -18.86 24.37 -1.62
C ILE A 284 -19.94 24.15 -0.58
N ASN A 285 -19.57 24.26 0.69
CA ASN A 285 -20.52 24.23 1.78
C ASN A 285 -21.33 25.51 1.64
N PHE A 286 -22.44 25.45 0.91
CA PHE A 286 -23.28 26.61 0.64
C PHE A 286 -23.70 27.27 1.95
N ALA A 287 -23.99 26.48 2.98
CA ALA A 287 -24.26 26.98 4.33
C ALA A 287 -23.08 27.81 4.86
N GLU A 288 -21.84 27.30 4.80
CA GLU A 288 -20.64 28.07 5.18
C GLU A 288 -20.44 29.33 4.33
N GLN A 289 -20.66 29.25 3.01
CA GLN A 289 -20.52 30.40 2.12
C GLN A 289 -21.56 31.50 2.43
N PHE A 290 -22.84 31.13 2.59
CA PHE A 290 -23.89 32.07 2.94
C PHE A 290 -23.67 32.66 4.33
N SER A 291 -23.26 31.86 5.32
CA SER A 291 -22.88 32.35 6.65
C SER A 291 -21.71 33.33 6.59
N TYR A 292 -20.68 33.04 5.78
CA TYR A 292 -19.54 33.93 5.58
C TYR A 292 -19.97 35.26 4.96
N GLU A 293 -20.73 35.22 3.86
CA GLU A 293 -21.24 36.42 3.18
C GLU A 293 -22.12 37.24 4.13
N ARG A 294 -23.00 36.59 4.88
CA ARG A 294 -23.90 37.26 5.84
C ARG A 294 -23.16 37.97 6.95
N VAL A 295 -22.21 37.30 7.61
CA VAL A 295 -21.41 37.89 8.70
C VAL A 295 -20.55 39.04 8.17
N LYS A 296 -19.95 38.87 6.98
CA LYS A 296 -19.14 39.90 6.33
C LYS A 296 -19.96 41.13 5.96
N ASP A 297 -21.15 40.94 5.42
CA ASP A 297 -22.08 42.03 5.09
C ASP A 297 -22.41 42.85 6.34
N ILE A 298 -22.75 42.20 7.46
CA ILE A 298 -23.05 42.87 8.74
C ILE A 298 -21.85 43.67 9.26
N LEU A 299 -20.64 43.09 9.21
CA LEU A 299 -19.43 43.77 9.68
C LEU A 299 -19.00 44.92 8.76
N SER A 300 -19.27 44.83 7.45
CA SER A 300 -18.90 45.87 6.47
C SER A 300 -19.58 47.22 6.70
N VAL A 301 -20.72 47.19 7.41
CA VAL A 301 -21.56 48.32 7.74
C VAL A 301 -21.62 48.59 9.25
N ALA A 302 -20.81 47.87 10.04
CA ALA A 302 -20.72 48.08 11.48
C ALA A 302 -20.10 49.44 11.80
N GLU A 303 -20.59 50.10 12.85
CA GLU A 303 -19.98 51.30 13.40
C GLU A 303 -18.98 50.91 14.48
N TRP A 304 -17.71 51.24 14.24
CA TRP A 304 -16.59 51.01 15.17
C TRP A 304 -16.36 52.30 15.96
N ASN A 305 -16.98 52.41 17.14
CA ASN A 305 -16.94 53.63 17.94
C ASN A 305 -15.74 53.60 18.89
N GLU A 306 -14.64 54.23 18.45
CA GLU A 306 -13.38 54.32 19.20
C GLU A 306 -13.54 55.04 20.55
N TYR A 307 -14.45 56.02 20.64
CA TYR A 307 -14.62 56.84 21.85
C TYR A 307 -15.26 56.05 22.99
N ASN A 308 -16.28 55.25 22.67
CA ASN A 308 -16.97 54.39 23.64
C ASN A 308 -16.35 52.99 23.76
N LYS A 309 -15.38 52.65 22.89
CA LYS A 309 -14.81 51.29 22.74
C LYS A 309 -15.89 50.24 22.47
N GLU A 310 -16.80 50.54 21.56
CA GLU A 310 -17.93 49.67 21.24
C GLU A 310 -18.06 49.42 19.74
N VAL A 311 -18.65 48.28 19.39
CA VAL A 311 -19.05 47.93 18.02
C VAL A 311 -20.57 47.93 17.95
N VAL A 312 -21.14 48.66 17.01
CA VAL A 312 -22.58 48.66 16.75
C VAL A 312 -22.85 47.94 15.43
N LEU A 313 -23.55 46.83 15.50
CA LEU A 313 -24.00 46.10 14.31
C LEU A 313 -25.39 46.58 13.92
N HIS A 314 -25.59 46.86 12.63
CA HIS A 314 -26.86 47.28 12.08
C HIS A 314 -27.45 46.15 11.23
N ASP A 315 -28.57 45.58 11.64
CA ASP A 315 -29.28 44.61 10.79
C ASP A 315 -30.21 45.35 9.82
N PHE A 316 -29.71 45.58 8.60
CA PHE A 316 -30.45 46.28 7.54
C PHE A 316 -31.68 45.52 7.02
N TRP A 317 -31.87 44.27 7.44
CA TRP A 317 -32.91 43.39 6.91
C TRP A 317 -34.19 43.36 7.76
N GLN A 318 -34.19 44.02 8.92
CA GLN A 318 -35.37 44.17 9.77
C GLN A 318 -35.90 45.60 9.73
N THR A 319 -37.19 45.77 9.41
CA THR A 319 -37.85 47.08 9.43
C THR A 319 -37.83 47.66 10.85
N GLY A 320 -37.11 48.77 11.03
CA GLY A 320 -36.94 49.44 12.33
C GLY A 320 -35.57 49.20 12.97
N THR A 321 -34.48 49.30 12.18
CA THR A 321 -33.04 49.29 12.58
C THR A 321 -32.77 48.86 14.02
N PRO A 322 -32.92 47.57 14.35
CA PRO A 322 -32.36 47.05 15.58
C PRO A 322 -30.84 47.12 15.45
N SER A 323 -30.22 47.95 16.28
CA SER A 323 -28.77 48.00 16.44
C SER A 323 -28.40 47.22 17.69
N VAL A 324 -27.43 46.31 17.58
CA VAL A 324 -26.88 45.60 18.74
C VAL A 324 -25.48 46.13 19.01
N THR A 325 -25.23 46.49 20.27
CA THR A 325 -23.98 47.13 20.69
C THR A 325 -23.16 46.17 21.55
N PHE A 326 -21.85 46.10 21.27
CA PHE A 326 -20.91 45.21 21.94
C PHE A 326 -19.75 46.01 22.52
N ASN A 327 -19.37 45.71 23.77
CA ASN A 327 -18.27 46.37 24.48
C ASN A 327 -17.05 45.46 24.68
N ASN A 328 -17.08 44.23 24.15
CA ASN A 328 -15.93 43.32 24.17
C ASN A 328 -16.02 42.31 23.01
N LEU A 329 -14.88 41.72 22.68
CA LEU A 329 -14.73 40.77 21.58
C LEU A 329 -15.48 39.46 21.80
N ALA A 330 -15.60 38.98 23.05
CA ALA A 330 -16.25 37.71 23.34
C ALA A 330 -17.75 37.77 23.04
N ASP A 331 -18.42 38.84 23.45
CA ASP A 331 -19.84 39.05 23.19
C ASP A 331 -20.12 39.28 21.70
N LEU A 332 -19.26 40.07 21.02
CA LEU A 332 -19.35 40.25 19.58
C LEU A 332 -19.21 38.90 18.86
N LYS A 333 -18.17 38.12 19.20
CA LYS A 333 -17.92 36.81 18.60
C LYS A 333 -19.11 35.86 18.80
N ALA A 334 -19.62 35.74 20.03
CA ALA A 334 -20.75 34.87 20.33
C ALA A 334 -21.98 35.23 19.49
N HIS A 335 -22.25 36.52 19.31
CA HIS A 335 -23.37 36.97 18.48
C HIS A 335 -23.16 36.71 16.98
N LEU A 336 -21.93 36.92 16.47
CA LEU A 336 -21.62 36.61 15.08
C LEU A 336 -21.69 35.10 14.79
N VAL A 337 -21.34 34.26 15.76
CA VAL A 337 -21.50 32.80 15.66
C VAL A 337 -22.98 32.43 15.61
N GLU A 338 -23.81 33.03 16.45
CA GLU A 338 -25.27 32.82 16.40
C GLU A 338 -25.84 33.20 15.02
N ILE A 339 -25.41 34.32 14.44
CA ILE A 339 -25.83 34.73 13.09
C ILE A 339 -25.36 33.71 12.04
N ALA A 340 -24.08 33.30 12.10
CA ALA A 340 -23.52 32.33 11.18
C ALA A 340 -24.26 30.99 11.24
N ASP A 341 -24.56 30.50 12.44
CA ASP A 341 -25.23 29.22 12.66
C ASP A 341 -26.69 29.25 12.22
N ASN A 342 -27.39 30.36 12.44
CA ASN A 342 -28.75 30.55 11.95
C ASN A 342 -28.79 30.57 10.41
N GLU A 343 -27.85 31.26 9.77
CA GLU A 343 -27.74 31.28 8.31
C GLU A 343 -27.37 29.89 7.75
N ALA A 344 -26.46 29.17 8.42
CA ALA A 344 -26.08 27.83 8.02
C ALA A 344 -27.27 26.86 8.13
N ALA A 345 -28.01 26.91 9.24
CA ALA A 345 -29.20 26.10 9.47
C ALA A 345 -30.29 26.33 8.42
N ALA A 346 -30.43 27.55 7.91
CA ALA A 346 -31.38 27.88 6.85
C ALA A 346 -30.97 27.36 5.47
N ASN A 347 -29.68 27.13 5.25
CA ASN A 347 -29.10 26.77 3.95
C ASN A 347 -28.56 25.33 3.87
N PHE A 348 -28.63 24.55 4.96
CA PHE A 348 -28.36 23.11 4.89
C PHE A 348 -29.41 22.36 4.04
N PRO A 349 -29.04 21.22 3.42
CA PRO A 349 -30.00 20.36 2.75
C PRO A 349 -31.17 19.97 3.66
N SER A 350 -32.37 19.92 3.11
CA SER A 350 -33.58 19.56 3.84
C SER A 350 -33.72 18.07 4.13
N ASN A 351 -32.97 17.23 3.41
CA ASN A 351 -32.87 15.79 3.66
C ASN A 351 -31.80 15.51 4.73
N GLU A 352 -32.13 14.68 5.72
CA GLU A 352 -31.26 14.37 6.86
C GLU A 352 -30.00 13.61 6.43
N ASP A 353 -30.12 12.65 5.50
CA ASP A 353 -28.99 11.87 4.97
C ASP A 353 -27.99 12.76 4.21
N ASP A 354 -28.49 13.80 3.52
CA ASP A 354 -27.66 14.74 2.77
C ASP A 354 -27.12 15.86 3.68
N ARG A 355 -27.66 16.04 4.90
CA ARG A 355 -27.31 17.11 5.83
C ARG A 355 -26.14 16.75 6.75
N GLU A 356 -26.07 15.49 7.19
CA GLU A 356 -25.05 15.00 8.13
C GLU A 356 -23.60 15.33 7.68
N PRO A 357 -23.21 15.18 6.40
CA PRO A 357 -21.86 15.52 5.96
C PRO A 357 -21.53 17.01 6.11
N TYR A 358 -22.50 17.91 5.86
CA TYR A 358 -22.31 19.36 5.94
C TYR A 358 -22.27 19.87 7.38
N GLU A 359 -23.08 19.30 8.27
CA GLU A 359 -23.04 19.64 9.70
C GLU A 359 -21.73 19.19 10.35
N ARG A 360 -21.18 18.06 9.92
CA ARG A 360 -19.92 17.54 10.47
C ARG A 360 -18.72 18.43 10.15
N ILE A 361 -18.76 19.16 9.04
CA ILE A 361 -17.66 20.01 8.58
C ILE A 361 -17.86 21.50 8.92
N TYR A 362 -19.10 21.97 9.09
CA TYR A 362 -19.39 23.36 9.42
C TYR A 362 -19.00 23.68 10.87
N ASN A 363 -18.31 24.81 11.07
CA ASN A 363 -17.93 25.30 12.38
C ASN A 363 -18.00 26.84 12.42
N GLY A 364 -19.07 27.36 13.03
CA GLY A 364 -19.33 28.80 13.13
C GLY A 364 -18.21 29.55 13.85
N ASP A 365 -17.61 28.98 14.90
CA ASP A 365 -16.50 29.60 15.64
C ASP A 365 -15.28 29.84 14.75
N ILE A 366 -14.87 28.83 13.97
CA ILE A 366 -13.71 28.93 13.07
C ILE A 366 -13.99 29.95 11.95
N LEU A 367 -15.21 29.95 11.41
CA LEU A 367 -15.63 30.89 10.37
C LEU A 367 -15.60 32.33 10.87
N VAL A 368 -16.15 32.60 12.06
CA VAL A 368 -16.17 33.95 12.64
C VAL A 368 -14.76 34.44 12.98
N GLU A 369 -13.89 33.58 13.53
CA GLU A 369 -12.49 33.93 13.78
C GLU A 369 -11.75 34.33 12.48
N LYS A 370 -11.98 33.57 11.41
CA LYS A 370 -11.41 33.88 10.09
C LYS A 370 -11.87 35.25 9.59
N ILE A 371 -13.15 35.60 9.75
CA ILE A 371 -13.69 36.90 9.33
C ILE A 371 -13.16 38.03 10.21
N LEU A 372 -13.18 37.88 11.54
CA LEU A 372 -12.68 38.92 12.47
C LEU A 372 -11.19 39.20 12.26
N THR A 373 -10.42 38.22 11.80
CA THR A 373 -9.03 38.42 11.38
C THR A 373 -8.89 39.43 10.24
N GLU A 374 -9.88 39.53 9.34
CA GLU A 374 -9.92 40.56 8.28
C GLU A 374 -10.12 41.98 8.85
N TYR A 375 -10.78 42.09 10.01
CA TYR A 375 -11.05 43.34 10.76
C TYR A 375 -10.07 43.56 11.93
N LYS A 376 -8.90 42.91 11.88
CA LYS A 376 -7.89 42.97 12.96
C LYS A 376 -7.47 44.40 13.29
N ARG A 377 -7.44 45.30 12.30
CA ARG A 377 -7.02 46.69 12.50
C ARG A 377 -8.00 47.41 13.42
N GLU A 378 -9.29 47.27 13.15
CA GLU A 378 -10.38 47.87 13.91
C GLU A 378 -10.41 47.31 15.34
N LEU A 379 -10.20 46.01 15.49
CA LEU A 379 -10.09 45.35 16.80
C LEU A 379 -8.91 45.85 17.65
N ILE A 380 -7.75 46.13 17.01
CA ILE A 380 -6.60 46.73 17.70
C ILE A 380 -6.92 48.15 18.17
N VAL A 381 -7.63 48.94 17.35
CA VAL A 381 -8.02 50.31 17.70
C VAL A 381 -8.96 50.33 18.92
N LEU A 382 -9.80 49.31 19.08
CA LEU A 382 -10.65 49.13 20.26
C LEU A 382 -9.94 48.56 21.49
N GLU A 383 -8.65 48.19 21.38
CA GLU A 383 -7.86 47.48 22.41
C GLU A 383 -8.45 46.09 22.78
N TRP A 384 -9.03 45.40 21.79
CA TRP A 384 -9.64 44.07 22.00
C TRP A 384 -8.71 42.90 21.64
N LEU A 385 -7.57 43.20 21.01
CA LEU A 385 -6.47 42.31 20.67
C LEU A 385 -5.15 42.92 21.15
#